data_AF-A0AAN8E5Z8-F1
#
_entry.id   AF-A0AAN8E5Z8-F1
#
_cell.length_a   1.000
_cell.length_b   1.000
_cell.length_c   1.000
_cell.angle_alpha   90.00
_cell.angle_beta   90.00
_cell.angle_gamma   90.00
#
_symmetry.space_group_name_H-M   'P 1'
#
loop_
_entity.id
_entity.type
_entity.pdbx_description
1 polymer ?
#
loop_
_entity_poly.entity_id
_entity_poly.type
_entity_poly.pdbx_seq_one_letter_code
_entity_poly.pdbx_strand_id
1 'polypeptide(L)'
;MASSMSRLCLGRLSVLNAAYKLALNPIRSTSTSTSRLAEKPGQDTQLITVDEKLDITTLTGVPEEHIKTRKVHIFVPAKTAMQSGSHNKTWKLDFDTRERWENPLMGWSSTADPLSNMMLSFSSKEDAIAFAEKNGWSYDVTEKRSAKPRVKSYGANYSWDKRTRRSGNLARQCQRLLTLFVFRKQWRYSAPSPKLRDCTDIHTAIMDA
;
A
#
# COMPACT_ATOMS: atom_id res chain seq x y z
N MET A 1 40.96 38.64 13.28
CA MET A 1 41.08 38.20 11.87
C MET A 1 39.69 37.77 11.43
N ALA A 2 38.77 38.67 11.04
CA ALA A 2 38.58 39.26 9.70
C ALA A 2 38.68 38.18 8.60
N SER A 3 37.68 37.86 7.76
CA SER A 3 36.64 38.67 7.08
C SER A 3 35.53 37.71 6.58
N SER A 4 34.22 37.92 6.80
CA SER A 4 33.24 38.67 5.98
C SER A 4 33.54 38.74 4.48
N MET A 5 32.63 38.23 3.63
CA MET A 5 32.28 38.84 2.33
C MET A 5 30.88 38.37 1.88
N SER A 6 29.93 39.28 2.04
CA SER A 6 28.66 39.36 1.32
C SER A 6 28.89 40.01 -0.05
N ARG A 7 28.17 39.63 -1.11
CA ARG A 7 28.00 40.47 -2.30
C ARG A 7 26.57 40.43 -2.82
N LEU A 8 25.97 41.60 -2.77
CA LEU A 8 24.66 42.00 -3.29
C LEU A 8 24.71 42.25 -4.81
N CYS A 9 23.53 42.07 -5.39
CA CYS A 9 22.94 42.64 -6.61
C CYS A 9 23.70 43.71 -7.38
N LEU A 10 23.70 43.59 -8.72
CA LEU A 10 23.56 44.71 -9.66
C LEU A 10 22.72 44.26 -10.86
N GLY A 11 21.63 44.98 -11.12
CA GLY A 11 20.80 44.81 -12.31
C GLY A 11 21.29 45.64 -13.50
N ARG A 12 20.76 45.33 -14.69
CA ARG A 12 20.61 46.28 -15.79
C ARG A 12 19.43 45.89 -16.67
N LEU A 13 18.56 46.88 -16.89
CA LEU A 13 17.44 46.92 -17.82
C LEU A 13 17.91 47.23 -19.26
N SER A 14 16.92 47.19 -20.17
CA SER A 14 16.82 47.78 -21.52
C SER A 14 17.20 46.88 -22.71
N VAL A 15 16.57 46.91 -23.89
CA VAL A 15 15.35 47.54 -24.46
C VAL A 15 15.10 46.84 -25.82
N LEU A 16 13.84 46.80 -26.26
CA LEU A 16 13.22 46.63 -27.60
C LEU A 16 14.09 46.43 -28.86
N ASN A 17 13.63 45.53 -29.75
CA ASN A 17 13.44 45.69 -31.22
C ASN A 17 13.14 44.32 -31.86
N ALA A 18 12.38 44.13 -32.93
CA ALA A 18 11.48 44.96 -33.72
C ALA A 18 10.62 43.99 -34.57
N ALA A 19 9.37 44.37 -34.82
CA ALA A 19 8.52 43.73 -35.80
C ALA A 19 8.96 44.10 -37.23
N TYR A 20 8.84 43.17 -38.17
CA TYR A 20 8.69 43.50 -39.58
C TYR A 20 7.65 42.60 -40.23
N LYS A 21 6.94 43.20 -41.19
CA LYS A 21 5.62 42.83 -41.68
C LYS A 21 5.64 41.81 -42.82
N LEU A 22 4.56 41.03 -42.83
CA LEU A 22 3.69 40.60 -43.94
C LEU A 22 4.16 40.87 -45.39
N ALA A 23 4.14 39.82 -46.21
CA ALA A 23 3.77 39.90 -47.63
C ALA A 23 2.99 38.63 -48.04
N LEU A 24 1.88 38.84 -48.73
CA LEU A 24 0.90 37.84 -49.20
C LEU A 24 1.24 37.32 -50.61
N ASN A 25 0.93 36.02 -50.83
CA ASN A 25 0.46 35.34 -52.06
C ASN A 25 1.42 35.23 -53.28
N PRO A 26 1.29 34.22 -54.20
CA PRO A 26 0.08 33.47 -54.57
C PRO A 26 0.21 31.95 -54.82
N ILE A 27 -0.96 31.33 -54.97
CA ILE A 27 -1.23 29.98 -55.48
C ILE A 27 -0.66 29.82 -56.90
N ARG A 28 0.09 28.74 -57.15
CA ARG A 28 0.19 28.11 -58.48
C ARG A 28 0.33 26.59 -58.32
N SER A 29 -0.76 25.89 -58.62
CA SER A 29 -0.80 24.44 -58.77
C SER A 29 -0.21 24.04 -60.12
N THR A 30 0.77 23.14 -60.15
CA THR A 30 1.03 22.23 -61.27
C THR A 30 1.58 20.89 -60.77
N SER A 31 0.68 19.92 -60.85
CA SER A 31 0.78 18.46 -60.95
C SER A 31 2.14 17.76 -61.22
N THR A 32 2.20 16.52 -60.72
CA THR A 32 3.05 15.35 -61.12
C THR A 32 4.47 15.40 -60.56
N SER A 33 4.97 14.43 -59.79
CA SER A 33 4.83 12.98 -59.90
C SER A 33 4.77 12.29 -58.54
N THR A 34 3.78 11.41 -58.40
CA THR A 34 3.73 10.33 -57.42
C THR A 34 5.00 9.49 -57.51
N SER A 35 5.96 9.70 -56.61
CA SER A 35 6.78 8.59 -56.14
C SER A 35 5.94 7.82 -55.12
N ARG A 36 5.05 6.96 -55.62
CA ARG A 36 4.53 5.85 -54.82
C ARG A 36 5.76 5.11 -54.32
N LEU A 37 6.05 5.23 -53.02
CA LEU A 37 6.73 4.15 -52.34
C LEU A 37 5.79 2.97 -52.49
N ALA A 38 6.15 2.07 -53.40
CA ALA A 38 5.55 0.77 -53.52
C ALA A 38 5.83 0.04 -52.21
N GLU A 39 4.90 0.14 -51.26
CA GLU A 39 4.75 -0.89 -50.24
C GLU A 39 4.53 -2.18 -51.01
N LYS A 40 5.57 -3.02 -51.05
CA LYS A 40 5.52 -4.30 -51.72
C LYS A 40 4.42 -5.11 -51.01
N PRO A 41 3.31 -5.48 -51.68
CA PRO A 41 2.36 -6.42 -51.11
C PRO A 41 3.02 -7.79 -51.18
N GLY A 42 3.68 -8.21 -50.11
CA GLY A 42 4.61 -9.32 -50.16
C GLY A 42 4.88 -9.91 -48.79
N GLN A 43 3.95 -10.76 -48.37
CA GLN A 43 4.00 -11.71 -47.25
C GLN A 43 3.74 -11.14 -45.85
N ASP A 44 2.51 -10.68 -45.64
CA ASP A 44 1.89 -10.73 -44.32
C ASP A 44 1.81 -12.21 -43.91
N THR A 45 2.79 -12.67 -43.13
CA THR A 45 2.85 -14.03 -42.58
C THR A 45 1.73 -14.21 -41.55
N GLN A 46 0.52 -14.52 -42.03
CA GLN A 46 -0.61 -15.14 -41.29
C GLN A 46 -0.77 -14.71 -39.82
N LEU A 47 -0.87 -13.40 -39.54
CA LEU A 47 -1.21 -12.92 -38.20
C LEU A 47 -2.73 -12.88 -38.08
N ILE A 48 -3.27 -13.66 -37.15
CA ILE A 48 -4.71 -13.68 -36.83
C ILE A 48 -4.92 -12.78 -35.62
N THR A 49 -5.70 -11.72 -35.76
CA THR A 49 -6.16 -10.87 -34.65
C THR A 49 -7.41 -11.49 -34.05
N VAL A 50 -7.32 -11.96 -32.80
CA VAL A 50 -8.44 -12.52 -32.04
C VAL A 50 -8.74 -11.59 -30.87
N ASP A 51 -9.93 -10.97 -30.87
CA ASP A 51 -10.36 -9.99 -29.87
C ASP A 51 -11.06 -10.63 -28.66
N GLU A 52 -10.88 -11.94 -28.46
CA GLU A 52 -11.51 -12.69 -27.37
C GLU A 52 -10.69 -12.61 -26.08
N LYS A 53 -11.36 -12.81 -24.94
CA LYS A 53 -10.70 -12.92 -23.65
C LYS A 53 -9.80 -14.16 -23.64
N LEU A 54 -8.55 -13.97 -23.22
CA LEU A 54 -7.55 -15.04 -23.16
C LEU A 54 -7.74 -15.91 -21.91
N ASP A 55 -8.42 -17.05 -22.06
CA ASP A 55 -8.60 -18.02 -20.97
C ASP A 55 -7.66 -19.24 -21.18
N ILE A 56 -6.62 -19.37 -20.34
CA ILE A 56 -5.55 -20.39 -20.47
C ILE A 56 -5.82 -21.60 -19.53
N THR A 57 -6.88 -21.53 -18.73
CA THR A 57 -7.25 -22.50 -17.67
C THR A 57 -7.08 -23.96 -18.10
N THR A 58 -7.63 -24.32 -19.25
CA THR A 58 -7.67 -25.70 -19.79
C THR A 58 -6.29 -26.22 -20.21
N LEU A 59 -5.33 -25.34 -20.49
CA LEU A 59 -3.99 -25.70 -20.96
C LEU A 59 -2.98 -25.88 -19.81
N THR A 60 -3.24 -25.30 -18.64
CA THR A 60 -2.26 -25.27 -17.52
C THR A 60 -2.06 -26.61 -16.81
N GLY A 61 -2.99 -27.56 -16.96
CA GLY A 61 -2.95 -28.85 -16.28
C GLY A 61 -3.28 -28.82 -14.78
N VAL A 62 -3.72 -27.67 -14.25
CA VAL A 62 -4.16 -27.54 -12.85
C VAL A 62 -5.56 -28.14 -12.71
N PRO A 63 -5.83 -28.99 -11.71
CA PRO A 63 -7.17 -29.56 -11.51
C PRO A 63 -8.20 -28.48 -11.19
N GLU A 64 -9.43 -28.66 -11.69
CA GLU A 64 -10.52 -27.67 -11.56
C GLU A 64 -10.84 -27.31 -10.10
N GLU A 65 -10.65 -28.26 -9.18
CA GLU A 65 -10.86 -28.06 -7.75
C GLU A 65 -10.05 -26.88 -7.20
N HIS A 66 -8.81 -26.70 -7.66
CA HIS A 66 -7.96 -25.61 -7.19
C HIS A 66 -8.23 -24.28 -7.90
N ILE A 67 -8.78 -24.32 -9.11
CA ILE A 67 -9.12 -23.13 -9.91
C ILE A 67 -10.39 -22.47 -9.35
N LYS A 68 -11.44 -23.25 -9.10
CA LYS A 68 -12.77 -22.73 -8.71
C LYS A 68 -12.90 -22.47 -7.20
N THR A 69 -12.32 -23.35 -6.37
CA THR A 69 -12.52 -23.29 -4.91
C THR A 69 -11.72 -22.17 -4.25
N ARG A 70 -10.56 -21.83 -4.82
CA ARG A 70 -9.62 -20.90 -4.19
C ARG A 70 -9.81 -19.49 -4.69
N LYS A 71 -9.46 -18.57 -3.80
CA LYS A 71 -9.34 -17.16 -4.09
C LYS A 71 -7.88 -16.74 -4.00
N VAL A 72 -7.54 -15.80 -4.85
CA VAL A 72 -6.23 -15.19 -4.98
C VAL A 72 -6.28 -13.82 -4.31
N HIS A 73 -5.26 -13.51 -3.50
CA HIS A 73 -5.12 -12.21 -2.87
C HIS A 73 -4.02 -11.40 -3.55
N ILE A 74 -4.38 -10.26 -4.15
CA ILE A 74 -3.45 -9.35 -4.80
C ILE A 74 -3.22 -8.14 -3.90
N PHE A 75 -1.98 -7.95 -3.44
CA PHE A 75 -1.65 -6.89 -2.50
C PHE A 75 -0.20 -6.45 -2.59
N VAL A 76 0.08 -5.26 -2.07
CA VAL A 76 1.46 -4.84 -1.77
C VAL A 76 1.75 -5.22 -0.31
N PRO A 77 2.81 -5.99 -0.03
CA PRO A 77 3.11 -6.43 1.32
C PRO A 77 3.31 -5.24 2.26
N ALA A 78 2.72 -5.34 3.44
CA ALA A 78 2.89 -4.33 4.46
C ALA A 78 4.36 -4.26 4.89
N LYS A 79 4.81 -3.06 5.23
CA LYS A 79 6.12 -2.86 5.85
C LYS A 79 6.18 -3.60 7.19
N THR A 80 7.27 -4.31 7.45
CA THR A 80 7.57 -4.90 8.76
C THR A 80 7.66 -3.80 9.83
N ALA A 81 6.87 -3.90 10.90
CA ALA A 81 6.78 -2.88 11.93
C ALA A 81 8.09 -2.65 12.70
N MET A 82 8.89 -3.72 12.87
CA MET A 82 10.17 -3.68 13.59
C MET A 82 11.29 -2.99 12.81
N GLN A 83 11.20 -2.96 11.48
CA GLN A 83 12.23 -2.39 10.62
C GLN A 83 11.79 -1.04 10.07
N SER A 84 12.75 -0.15 9.77
CA SER A 84 12.45 1.16 9.19
C SER A 84 12.42 1.16 7.65
N GLY A 85 13.11 0.21 7.02
CA GLY A 85 13.28 0.10 5.57
C GLY A 85 11.95 -0.04 4.80
N SER A 86 11.93 0.51 3.57
CA SER A 86 10.76 0.53 2.68
C SER A 86 11.16 0.06 1.28
N HIS A 87 11.66 -1.17 1.18
CA HIS A 87 12.12 -1.76 -0.07
C HIS A 87 11.03 -2.61 -0.76
N ASN A 88 10.13 -3.23 0.00
CA ASN A 88 9.11 -4.15 -0.51
C ASN A 88 7.92 -3.40 -1.13
N LYS A 89 8.06 -2.93 -2.38
CA LYS A 89 7.03 -2.16 -3.11
C LYS A 89 6.41 -2.91 -4.28
N THR A 90 6.84 -4.14 -4.54
CA THR A 90 6.31 -4.98 -5.62
C THR A 90 4.93 -5.50 -5.25
N TRP A 91 4.07 -5.65 -6.25
CA TRP A 91 2.78 -6.31 -6.07
C TRP A 91 3.03 -7.80 -5.90
N LYS A 92 2.28 -8.41 -5.00
CA LYS A 92 2.32 -9.84 -4.76
C LYS A 92 0.94 -10.43 -4.98
N LEU A 93 0.95 -11.62 -5.56
CA LEU A 93 -0.21 -12.48 -5.69
C LEU A 93 0.05 -13.70 -4.83
N ASP A 94 -0.86 -13.96 -3.90
CA ASP A 94 -0.80 -15.06 -2.95
C ASP A 94 -2.11 -15.84 -2.98
N PHE A 95 -2.07 -17.10 -2.56
CA PHE A 95 -3.26 -17.95 -2.46
C PHE A 95 -3.75 -18.01 -1.02
N ASP A 96 -5.04 -18.31 -0.86
CA ASP A 96 -5.57 -18.60 0.47
C ASP A 96 -4.91 -19.83 1.10
N THR A 97 -4.67 -19.75 2.41
CA THR A 97 -3.95 -20.74 3.19
C THR A 97 -4.92 -21.83 3.66
N ARG A 98 -4.69 -23.07 3.23
CA ARG A 98 -5.44 -24.23 3.75
C ARG A 98 -4.85 -24.81 5.04
N GLU A 99 -5.54 -25.82 5.55
CA GLU A 99 -5.15 -26.54 6.76
C GLU A 99 -3.72 -27.08 6.69
N ARG A 100 -3.06 -26.98 7.84
CA ARG A 100 -1.76 -27.59 8.14
C ARG A 100 -1.93 -28.39 9.41
N TRP A 101 -1.58 -29.66 9.38
CA TRP A 101 -1.68 -30.57 10.52
C TRP A 101 -0.31 -31.02 11.00
N GLU A 102 -0.27 -31.55 12.22
CA GLU A 102 0.95 -32.09 12.81
C GLU A 102 1.22 -33.52 12.31
N ASN A 103 2.45 -33.80 11.92
CA ASN A 103 2.91 -35.15 11.58
C ASN A 103 3.07 -35.98 12.87
N PRO A 104 2.37 -37.12 13.03
CA PRO A 104 2.37 -37.90 14.27
C PRO A 104 3.75 -38.46 14.67
N LEU A 105 4.69 -38.60 13.72
CA LEU A 105 6.02 -39.14 14.02
C LEU A 105 7.00 -38.07 14.48
N MET A 106 7.08 -36.95 13.76
CA MET A 106 8.14 -35.92 13.94
C MET A 106 7.63 -34.57 14.45
N GLY A 107 6.31 -34.34 14.48
CA GLY A 107 5.72 -33.05 14.85
C GLY A 107 5.83 -31.96 13.77
N TRP A 108 6.18 -32.31 12.52
CA TRP A 108 6.27 -31.34 11.43
C TRP A 108 4.90 -30.88 10.93
N SER A 109 4.82 -29.65 10.41
CA SER A 109 3.61 -29.14 9.77
C SER A 109 3.46 -29.72 8.35
N SER A 110 2.56 -30.68 8.20
CA SER A 110 2.23 -31.31 6.92
C SER A 110 1.03 -30.62 6.28
N THR A 111 0.93 -30.66 4.95
CA THR A 111 -0.19 -30.09 4.19
C THR A 111 -0.44 -30.88 2.91
N ALA A 112 -1.68 -30.91 2.43
CA ALA A 112 -2.09 -31.46 1.13
C ALA A 112 -2.16 -30.38 0.04
N ASP A 113 -1.73 -29.16 0.33
CA ASP A 113 -1.90 -28.02 -0.55
C ASP A 113 -0.67 -27.74 -1.44
N PRO A 114 -0.75 -27.97 -2.77
CA PRO A 114 0.38 -27.71 -3.67
C PRO A 114 0.63 -26.21 -3.92
N LEU A 115 -0.39 -25.35 -3.80
CA LEU A 115 -0.28 -23.93 -4.14
C LEU A 115 0.09 -23.06 -2.93
N SER A 116 0.16 -23.66 -1.74
CA SER A 116 0.34 -22.97 -0.46
C SER A 116 1.60 -22.11 -0.32
N ASN A 117 2.63 -22.39 -1.13
CA ASN A 117 3.92 -21.68 -1.09
C ASN A 117 4.17 -20.83 -2.36
N MET A 118 3.18 -20.72 -3.25
CA MET A 118 3.33 -19.94 -4.48
C MET A 118 3.12 -18.45 -4.21
N MET A 119 4.20 -17.68 -4.29
CA MET A 119 4.15 -16.22 -4.28
C MET A 119 4.68 -15.67 -5.59
N LEU A 120 3.83 -14.96 -6.33
CA LEU A 120 4.22 -14.31 -7.58
C LEU A 120 4.42 -12.81 -7.35
N SER A 121 5.47 -12.25 -7.96
CA SER A 121 5.79 -10.82 -7.88
C SER A 121 5.52 -10.12 -9.20
N PHE A 122 4.88 -8.95 -9.11
CA PHE A 122 4.49 -8.14 -10.25
C PHE A 122 4.95 -6.68 -10.09
N SER A 123 5.13 -6.01 -11.22
CA SER A 123 5.43 -4.58 -11.33
C SER A 123 4.21 -3.71 -11.06
N SER A 124 3.09 -4.04 -11.70
CA SER A 124 1.85 -3.26 -11.66
C SER A 124 0.68 -4.06 -11.07
N LYS A 125 -0.41 -3.37 -10.76
CA LYS A 125 -1.65 -4.00 -10.27
C LYS A 125 -2.37 -4.67 -11.43
N GLU A 126 -2.37 -4.00 -12.57
CA GLU A 126 -3.06 -4.37 -13.80
C GLU A 126 -2.49 -5.68 -14.36
N ASP A 127 -1.16 -5.84 -14.34
CA ASP A 127 -0.51 -7.08 -14.77
C ASP A 127 -0.93 -8.27 -13.90
N ALA A 128 -1.03 -8.07 -12.58
CA ALA A 128 -1.43 -9.11 -11.64
C ALA A 128 -2.91 -9.51 -11.85
N ILE A 129 -3.79 -8.54 -12.09
CA ILE A 129 -5.20 -8.78 -12.40
C ILE A 129 -5.33 -9.53 -13.73
N ALA A 130 -4.67 -9.05 -14.78
CA ALA A 130 -4.68 -9.69 -16.08
C ALA A 130 -4.14 -11.14 -16.00
N PHE A 131 -3.13 -11.40 -15.18
CA PHE A 131 -2.62 -12.75 -14.96
C PHE A 131 -3.63 -13.65 -14.22
N ALA A 132 -4.29 -13.15 -13.20
CA ALA A 132 -5.34 -13.90 -12.49
C ALA A 132 -6.53 -14.21 -13.40
N GLU A 133 -6.97 -13.23 -14.20
CA GLU A 133 -8.06 -13.38 -15.16
C GLU A 133 -7.72 -14.39 -16.26
N LYS A 134 -6.48 -14.37 -16.79
CA LYS A 134 -6.00 -15.34 -17.79
C LYS A 134 -6.03 -16.77 -17.30
N ASN A 135 -5.76 -16.97 -16.01
CA ASN A 135 -5.79 -18.27 -15.35
C ASN A 135 -7.17 -18.62 -14.76
N GLY A 136 -8.18 -17.76 -14.94
CA GLY A 136 -9.54 -17.99 -14.47
C GLY A 136 -9.67 -18.09 -12.94
N TRP A 137 -8.78 -17.48 -12.17
CA TRP A 137 -8.84 -17.49 -10.71
C TRP A 137 -9.71 -16.36 -10.17
N SER A 138 -10.50 -16.65 -9.13
CA SER A 138 -11.21 -15.61 -8.38
C SER A 138 -10.20 -14.79 -7.58
N TYR A 139 -10.27 -13.46 -7.61
CA TYR A 139 -9.27 -12.61 -6.95
C TYR A 139 -9.89 -11.49 -6.11
N ASP A 140 -9.21 -11.14 -5.03
CA ASP A 140 -9.49 -9.98 -4.18
C ASP A 140 -8.31 -9.02 -4.22
N VAL A 141 -8.56 -7.72 -4.44
CA VAL A 141 -7.48 -6.72 -4.56
C VAL A 141 -7.47 -5.78 -3.37
N THR A 142 -6.35 -5.74 -2.66
CA THR A 142 -6.07 -4.73 -1.64
C THR A 142 -5.24 -3.59 -2.23
N GLU A 143 -5.77 -2.37 -2.17
CA GLU A 143 -5.05 -1.20 -2.66
C GLU A 143 -3.79 -0.89 -1.85
N LYS A 144 -2.78 -0.36 -2.54
CA LYS A 144 -1.51 0.02 -1.95
C LYS A 144 -1.68 1.16 -0.95
N ARG A 145 -1.42 0.88 0.32
CA ARG A 145 -1.45 1.87 1.40
C ARG A 145 -0.17 2.71 1.41
N SER A 146 -0.21 3.92 0.83
CA SER A 146 0.89 4.89 0.96
C SER A 146 0.86 5.62 2.29
N ALA A 147 2.01 5.75 2.96
CA ALA A 147 2.11 6.55 4.18
C ALA A 147 1.92 8.04 3.86
N LYS A 148 1.02 8.70 4.61
CA LYS A 148 0.80 10.15 4.45
C LYS A 148 2.04 10.93 4.89
N PRO A 149 2.55 11.88 4.08
CA PRO A 149 3.69 12.71 4.49
C PRO A 149 3.29 13.53 5.72
N ARG A 150 4.15 13.53 6.75
CA ARG A 150 3.91 14.27 7.99
C ARG A 150 4.79 15.50 8.02
N VAL A 151 4.20 16.68 8.24
CA VAL A 151 4.95 17.91 8.48
C VAL A 151 5.69 17.78 9.81
N LYS A 152 7.02 17.85 9.77
CA LYS A 152 7.89 17.81 10.95
C LYS A 152 8.79 19.04 10.92
N SER A 153 8.79 19.81 12.00
CA SER A 153 9.72 20.92 12.21
C SER A 153 10.43 20.71 13.54
N TYR A 154 11.76 20.79 13.55
CA TYR A 154 12.54 20.64 14.78
C TYR A 154 12.27 21.80 15.76
N GLY A 155 12.11 23.02 15.24
CA GLY A 155 11.76 24.20 16.05
C GLY A 155 10.41 24.07 16.78
N ALA A 156 9.48 23.29 16.22
CA ALA A 156 8.20 23.01 16.87
C ALA A 156 8.35 22.20 18.18
N ASN A 157 9.48 21.49 18.37
CA ASN A 157 9.77 20.81 19.63
C ASN A 157 10.07 21.78 20.80
N TYR A 158 10.35 23.06 20.52
CA TYR A 158 10.75 24.08 21.50
C TYR A 158 9.88 25.35 21.42
N SER A 159 8.66 25.25 20.90
CA SER A 159 7.72 26.37 20.82
C SER A 159 7.43 26.98 22.19
N TRP A 160 7.46 28.31 22.29
CA TRP A 160 7.17 29.07 23.52
C TRP A 160 5.74 28.83 24.03
N ASP A 161 4.75 28.91 23.14
CA ASP A 161 3.31 28.90 23.48
C ASP A 161 2.57 27.59 23.08
N LYS A 162 3.16 26.77 22.19
CA LYS A 162 2.47 25.56 21.71
C LYS A 162 2.74 24.33 22.57
N ARG A 163 1.73 23.46 22.69
CA ARG A 163 1.80 22.17 23.41
C ARG A 163 2.73 21.13 22.75
N THR A 164 3.29 21.45 21.59
CA THR A 164 4.28 20.62 20.89
C THR A 164 5.63 20.60 21.59
N ARG A 165 5.87 21.51 22.55
CA ARG A 165 7.11 21.58 23.32
C ARG A 165 7.40 20.24 24.02
N ARG A 166 8.53 19.63 23.68
CA ARG A 166 8.98 18.38 24.31
C ARG A 166 9.49 18.71 25.71
N SER A 167 8.79 18.24 26.73
CA SER A 167 9.37 18.19 28.07
C SER A 167 10.37 17.03 28.16
N GLY A 168 11.51 17.27 28.81
CA GLY A 168 12.48 16.23 29.16
C GLY A 168 11.81 15.13 30.00
N ASN A 169 12.45 13.95 30.08
CA ASN A 169 11.86 12.74 30.65
C ASN A 169 11.30 12.90 32.08
N LEU A 170 11.84 13.84 32.87
CA LEU A 170 11.42 14.09 34.25
C LEU A 170 9.96 14.60 34.38
N ALA A 171 9.50 15.43 33.45
CA ALA A 171 8.16 16.02 33.55
C ALA A 171 7.04 15.06 33.11
N ARG A 172 7.33 14.11 32.22
CA ARG A 172 6.34 13.11 31.77
C ARG A 172 6.10 12.01 32.79
N GLN A 173 7.11 11.70 33.61
CA GLN A 173 6.99 10.74 34.70
C GLN A 173 6.07 11.27 35.81
N CYS A 174 6.17 12.57 36.12
CA CYS A 174 5.31 13.23 37.11
C CYS A 174 3.85 13.38 36.64
N GLN A 175 3.61 13.71 35.35
CA GLN A 175 2.25 13.84 34.82
C GLN A 175 1.53 12.50 34.62
N ARG A 176 2.22 11.42 34.19
CA ARG A 176 1.61 10.09 34.13
C ARG A 176 1.21 9.58 35.52
N LEU A 177 2.05 9.81 36.53
CA LEU A 177 1.73 9.49 37.93
C LEU A 177 0.54 10.30 38.44
N LEU A 178 0.43 11.59 38.11
CA LEU A 178 -0.72 12.43 38.48
C LEU A 178 -2.03 11.97 37.82
N THR A 179 -2.05 11.59 36.54
CA THR A 179 -3.26 11.02 35.91
C THR A 179 -3.66 9.67 36.51
N LEU A 180 -2.71 8.80 36.84
CA LEU A 180 -2.99 7.54 37.56
C LEU A 180 -3.52 7.81 38.98
N PHE A 181 -3.04 8.86 39.66
CA PHE A 181 -3.48 9.24 41.00
C PHE A 181 -4.90 9.82 40.99
N VAL A 182 -5.24 10.66 40.01
CA VAL A 182 -6.58 11.22 39.84
C VAL A 182 -7.60 10.14 39.46
N PHE A 183 -7.25 9.23 38.55
CA PHE A 183 -8.12 8.11 38.17
C PHE A 183 -8.37 7.15 39.35
N ARG A 184 -7.34 6.91 40.18
CA ARG A 184 -7.44 6.10 41.40
C ARG A 184 -8.22 6.78 42.52
N LYS A 185 -8.21 8.12 42.62
CA LYS A 185 -9.09 8.84 43.55
C LYS A 185 -10.55 8.83 43.11
N GLN A 186 -10.84 8.99 41.81
CA GLN A 186 -12.21 8.97 41.28
C GLN A 186 -12.91 7.63 41.56
N TRP A 187 -12.21 6.51 41.37
CA TRP A 187 -12.73 5.17 41.67
C TRP A 187 -12.96 4.90 43.16
N ARG A 188 -12.22 5.57 44.05
CA ARG A 188 -12.32 5.35 45.50
C ARG A 188 -13.50 6.08 46.16
N TYR A 189 -14.07 7.08 45.49
CA TYR A 189 -15.22 7.85 46.00
C TYR A 189 -16.57 7.46 45.37
N SER A 190 -16.59 6.61 44.34
CA SER A 190 -17.84 6.18 43.66
C SER A 190 -18.25 4.73 43.94
N ALA A 191 -17.50 3.96 44.73
CA ALA A 191 -17.92 2.62 45.12
C ALA A 191 -18.86 2.68 46.34
N PRO A 192 -20.13 2.22 46.24
CA PRO A 192 -21.00 2.07 47.40
C PRO A 192 -20.44 0.98 48.33
N SER A 193 -20.44 1.22 49.64
CA SER A 193 -19.99 0.25 50.63
C SER A 193 -20.88 -1.00 50.62
N PRO A 194 -20.31 -2.22 50.51
CA PRO A 194 -21.09 -3.44 50.65
C PRO A 194 -21.45 -3.60 52.13
N LYS A 195 -22.75 -3.49 52.45
CA LYS A 195 -23.27 -3.96 53.74
C LYS A 195 -23.04 -5.47 53.80
N LEU A 196 -22.32 -5.92 54.83
CA LEU A 196 -22.22 -7.32 55.22
C LEU A 196 -23.64 -7.91 55.31
N ARG A 197 -23.89 -9.00 54.58
CA ARG A 197 -25.03 -9.88 54.78
C ARG A 197 -24.48 -11.25 55.14
N ASP A 198 -25.12 -11.84 56.14
CA ASP A 198 -24.67 -12.96 56.96
C ASP A 198 -24.48 -14.28 56.19
N CYS A 199 -23.67 -15.17 56.76
CA CYS A 199 -23.08 -16.37 56.14
C CYS A 199 -24.04 -17.57 55.90
N THR A 200 -25.36 -17.41 55.84
CA THR A 200 -26.27 -18.57 55.81
C THR A 200 -26.76 -19.01 54.44
N ASP A 201 -26.46 -18.30 53.35
CA ASP A 201 -27.10 -18.57 52.05
C ASP A 201 -26.27 -19.43 51.07
N ILE A 202 -25.17 -20.06 51.52
CA ILE A 202 -24.31 -20.87 50.63
C ILE A 202 -24.88 -22.28 50.37
N HIS A 203 -25.80 -22.77 51.21
CA HIS A 203 -26.23 -24.17 51.14
C HIS A 203 -27.35 -24.47 50.12
N THR A 204 -27.93 -23.45 49.49
CA THR A 204 -29.06 -23.60 48.55
C THR A 204 -28.67 -23.47 47.08
N ALA A 205 -27.43 -23.09 46.76
CA ALA A 205 -27.01 -22.82 45.37
C ALA A 205 -26.30 -23.98 44.66
N ILE A 206 -26.14 -25.15 45.30
CA ILE A 206 -25.40 -26.31 44.75
C ILE A 206 -26.33 -27.43 44.26
N MET A 207 -27.65 -27.35 44.46
CA MET A 207 -28.58 -28.42 44.08
C MET A 207 -29.35 -28.23 42.75
N ASP A 208 -29.17 -27.12 42.02
CA ASP A 208 -29.85 -26.88 40.73
C ASP A 208 -28.86 -26.57 39.58
N ALA A 209 -27.83 -27.41 39.38
CA ALA A 209 -27.00 -27.41 38.17
C ALA A 209 -26.80 -28.82 37.62
#